data_AF-A0A8K0GDQ7-F1
#
_entry.id   AF-A0A8K0GDQ7-F1
#
_cell.length_a   1.000
_cell.length_b   1.000
_cell.length_c   1.000
_cell.angle_alpha   90.00
_cell.angle_beta   90.00
_cell.angle_gamma   90.00
#
_symmetry.space_group_name_H-M   'P 1'
#
loop_
_entity.id
_entity.type
_entity.pdbx_description
1 polymer ?
#
loop_
_entity_poly.entity_id
_entity_poly.type
_entity_poly.pdbx_seq_one_letter_code
_entity_poly.pdbx_strand_id
1 'polypeptide(L)'
;MAHSRWLSSANRILKHYVSTFNPSENLQLLVNYVVKVYAPIWFRNKQNTSLKDGPKHIFQVIMYSRFLPKNLRSVVDSFIERNGFFAHPKNLLVSMLFDDRNHIRELALRRIIKARKAESSTKRRIFKPPKTNFSARDYTEIIVWHDCQVTPPPVLRHIFNEDLQVLAKDKSWEIDFPCHTKSVERCVKLVTEA
;
A
#
# COMPACT_ATOMS: atom_id res chain seq x y z
N MET A 1 -4.43 -6.44 -26.69
CA MET A 1 -3.86 -6.05 -25.38
C MET A 1 -4.94 -6.17 -24.30
N ALA A 2 -4.96 -7.27 -23.54
CA ALA A 2 -5.97 -7.46 -22.50
C ALA A 2 -5.57 -6.73 -21.21
N HIS A 3 -6.29 -5.66 -20.89
CA HIS A 3 -6.21 -4.99 -19.59
C HIS A 3 -6.68 -5.92 -18.45
N SER A 4 -6.25 -5.63 -17.23
CA SER A 4 -6.66 -6.38 -16.03
C SER A 4 -8.19 -6.51 -15.95
N ARG A 5 -8.72 -7.70 -15.60
CA ARG A 5 -10.17 -7.98 -15.52
C ARG A 5 -10.92 -6.91 -14.72
N TRP A 6 -10.28 -6.34 -13.70
CA TRP A 6 -10.82 -5.25 -12.90
C TRP A 6 -11.12 -3.98 -13.70
N LEU A 7 -10.27 -3.58 -14.65
CA LEU A 7 -10.56 -2.45 -15.53
C LEU A 7 -11.74 -2.78 -16.45
N SER A 8 -11.80 -4.01 -16.96
CA SER A 8 -12.94 -4.48 -17.76
C SER A 8 -14.24 -4.51 -16.96
N SER A 9 -14.20 -4.97 -15.72
CA SER A 9 -15.36 -5.00 -14.80
C SER A 9 -15.81 -3.60 -14.42
N ALA A 10 -14.88 -2.71 -14.05
CA ALA A 10 -15.17 -1.31 -13.76
C ALA A 10 -15.82 -0.62 -14.97
N ASN A 11 -15.26 -0.80 -16.16
CA ASN A 11 -15.82 -0.25 -17.40
C ASN A 11 -17.22 -0.81 -17.70
N ARG A 12 -17.47 -2.11 -17.45
CA ARG A 12 -18.80 -2.72 -17.61
C ARG A 12 -19.81 -2.14 -16.63
N ILE A 13 -19.43 -1.96 -15.36
CA ILE A 13 -20.28 -1.33 -14.34
C ILE A 13 -20.66 0.10 -14.77
N LEU A 14 -19.67 0.89 -15.19
CA LEU A 14 -19.89 2.27 -15.64
C LEU A 14 -20.79 2.34 -16.88
N LYS A 15 -20.56 1.49 -17.88
CA LYS A 15 -21.41 1.40 -19.08
C LYS A 15 -22.84 1.01 -18.71
N HIS A 16 -23.01 0.02 -17.85
CA HIS A 16 -24.33 -0.44 -17.40
C HIS A 16 -25.08 0.68 -16.67
N TYR A 17 -24.39 1.46 -15.83
CA TYR A 17 -24.99 2.61 -15.17
C TYR A 17 -25.47 3.67 -16.17
N VAL A 18 -24.64 4.07 -17.13
CA VAL A 18 -25.00 5.08 -18.15
C VAL A 18 -26.15 4.61 -19.03
N SER A 19 -26.25 3.31 -19.31
CA SER A 19 -27.34 2.74 -20.13
C SER A 19 -28.64 2.49 -19.37
N THR A 20 -28.69 2.75 -18.05
CA THR A 20 -29.85 2.45 -17.20
C THR A 20 -30.55 3.75 -16.81
N PHE A 21 -31.79 3.94 -17.27
CA PHE A 21 -32.57 5.16 -17.02
C PHE A 21 -32.82 5.42 -15.52
N ASN A 22 -33.14 4.38 -14.75
CA ASN A 22 -33.34 4.46 -13.30
C ASN A 22 -32.46 3.42 -12.56
N PRO A 23 -31.19 3.75 -12.27
CA PRO A 23 -30.24 2.79 -11.71
C PRO A 23 -30.56 2.46 -10.25
N SER A 24 -30.49 1.18 -9.89
CA SER A 24 -30.68 0.72 -8.52
C SER A 24 -29.64 1.31 -7.56
N GLU A 25 -29.97 1.40 -6.27
CA GLU A 25 -29.04 1.88 -5.24
C GLU A 25 -27.73 1.08 -5.21
N ASN A 26 -27.82 -0.24 -5.42
CA ASN A 26 -26.65 -1.12 -5.50
C ASN A 26 -25.75 -0.76 -6.69
N LEU A 27 -26.33 -0.46 -7.86
CA LEU A 27 -25.56 -0.03 -9.03
C LEU A 27 -24.91 1.34 -8.81
N GLN A 28 -25.64 2.29 -8.21
CA GLN A 28 -25.12 3.60 -7.84
C GLN A 28 -23.96 3.49 -6.86
N LEU A 29 -24.06 2.60 -5.87
CA LEU A 29 -23.01 2.33 -4.89
C LEU A 29 -21.75 1.76 -5.55
N LEU A 30 -21.90 0.78 -6.45
CA LEU A 30 -20.78 0.20 -7.19
C LEU A 30 -20.07 1.24 -8.05
N VAL A 31 -20.83 2.09 -8.76
CA VAL A 31 -20.28 3.20 -9.55
C VAL A 31 -19.55 4.19 -8.66
N ASN A 32 -20.15 4.57 -7.53
CA ASN A 32 -19.50 5.44 -6.55
C ASN A 32 -18.17 4.85 -6.07
N TYR A 33 -18.12 3.55 -5.77
CA TYR A 33 -16.86 2.89 -5.39
C TYR A 33 -15.83 2.91 -6.53
N VAL A 34 -16.25 2.63 -7.76
CA VAL A 34 -15.37 2.65 -8.94
C VAL A 34 -14.76 4.05 -9.13
N VAL A 35 -15.57 5.10 -9.07
CA VAL A 35 -15.14 6.48 -9.33
C VAL A 35 -14.37 7.08 -8.16
N LYS A 36 -14.79 6.83 -6.91
CA LYS A 36 -14.19 7.46 -5.73
C LYS A 36 -12.98 6.71 -5.17
N VAL A 37 -12.90 5.39 -5.38
CA VAL A 37 -11.84 4.55 -4.81
C VAL A 37 -10.99 3.94 -5.91
N TYR A 38 -11.59 3.09 -6.75
CA TYR A 38 -10.81 2.24 -7.65
C TYR A 38 -10.03 3.04 -8.70
N ALA A 39 -10.69 3.93 -9.45
CA ALA A 39 -10.05 4.68 -10.52
C ALA A 39 -8.92 5.60 -9.99
N PRO A 40 -9.11 6.43 -8.94
CA PRO A 40 -8.04 7.25 -8.39
C PRO A 40 -6.82 6.44 -7.93
N ILE A 41 -7.05 5.30 -7.27
CA ILE A 41 -5.97 4.42 -6.81
C ILE A 41 -5.25 3.77 -7.99
N TRP A 42 -6.00 3.33 -9.01
CA TRP A 42 -5.40 2.75 -10.22
C TRP A 42 -4.46 3.74 -10.91
N PHE A 43 -4.89 4.99 -11.11
CA PHE A 43 -4.04 6.02 -11.71
C PHE A 43 -2.81 6.32 -10.85
N ARG A 44 -3.00 6.45 -9.53
CA ARG A 44 -1.89 6.76 -8.63
C ARG A 44 -0.86 5.63 -8.57
N ASN A 45 -1.30 4.37 -8.58
CA ASN A 45 -0.41 3.22 -8.68
C ASN A 45 0.40 3.20 -9.98
N LYS A 46 -0.13 3.78 -11.07
CA LYS A 46 0.56 3.89 -12.36
C LYS A 46 1.53 5.06 -12.43
N GLN A 47 1.22 6.16 -11.74
CA GLN A 47 2.08 7.35 -11.67
C GLN A 47 3.22 7.14 -10.68
N ASN A 48 2.94 6.56 -9.51
CA ASN A 48 3.88 6.45 -8.40
C ASN A 48 4.27 5.00 -8.20
N THR A 49 5.05 4.45 -9.12
CA THR A 49 5.33 3.02 -9.13
C THR A 49 6.40 2.59 -8.13
N SER A 50 7.10 3.49 -7.45
CA SER A 50 8.24 3.15 -6.59
C SER A 50 7.80 2.41 -5.31
N LEU A 51 8.67 1.54 -4.80
CA LEU A 51 8.48 0.78 -3.56
C LEU A 51 8.10 1.70 -2.39
N LYS A 52 8.67 2.91 -2.35
CA LYS A 52 8.42 3.92 -1.31
C LYS A 52 6.99 4.49 -1.34
N ASP A 53 6.21 4.23 -2.39
CA ASP A 53 4.84 4.72 -2.50
C ASP A 53 3.79 3.65 -2.11
N GLY A 54 4.19 2.37 -2.03
CA GLY A 54 3.30 1.27 -1.68
C GLY A 54 2.47 1.50 -0.39
N PRO A 55 3.07 1.84 0.76
CA PRO A 55 2.33 2.18 1.97
C PRO A 55 1.36 3.36 1.82
N LYS A 56 1.73 4.37 1.02
CA LYS A 56 0.86 5.51 0.74
C LYS A 56 -0.37 5.08 -0.06
N HIS A 57 -0.21 4.16 -1.01
CA HIS A 57 -1.33 3.61 -1.77
C HIS A 57 -2.32 2.87 -0.86
N ILE A 58 -1.84 2.04 0.06
CA ILE A 58 -2.71 1.36 1.05
C ILE A 58 -3.48 2.38 1.87
N PHE A 59 -2.78 3.39 2.41
CA PHE A 59 -3.42 4.46 3.17
C PHE A 59 -4.52 5.18 2.37
N GLN A 60 -4.30 5.44 1.09
CA GLN A 60 -5.26 6.14 0.25
C GLN A 60 -6.49 5.28 -0.06
N VAL A 61 -6.32 3.96 -0.24
CA VAL A 61 -7.48 3.05 -0.37
C VAL A 61 -8.32 3.11 0.90
N ILE A 62 -7.70 3.08 2.09
CA ILE A 62 -8.39 3.20 3.37
C ILE A 62 -9.15 4.53 3.42
N MET A 63 -8.47 5.64 3.14
CA MET A 63 -9.05 6.99 3.16
C MET A 63 -10.25 7.11 2.22
N TYR A 64 -10.12 6.67 0.98
CA TYR A 64 -11.18 6.76 -0.02
C TYR A 64 -12.32 5.79 0.26
N SER A 65 -12.10 4.69 0.98
CA SER A 65 -13.16 3.74 1.33
C SER A 65 -14.02 4.22 2.53
N ARG A 66 -13.64 5.30 3.21
CA ARG A 66 -14.33 5.77 4.44
C ARG A 66 -15.77 6.22 4.21
N PHE A 67 -16.13 6.66 3.01
CA PHE A 67 -17.50 7.08 2.71
C PHE A 67 -18.50 5.92 2.71
N LEU A 68 -18.02 4.67 2.63
CA LEU A 68 -18.89 3.50 2.57
C LEU A 68 -19.65 3.31 3.89
N PRO A 69 -20.90 2.84 3.83
CA PRO A 69 -21.64 2.35 4.99
C PRO A 69 -20.84 1.29 5.77
N LYS A 70 -21.01 1.24 7.09
CA LYS A 70 -20.18 0.41 7.99
C LYS A 70 -20.12 -1.07 7.58
N ASN A 71 -21.24 -1.65 7.18
CA ASN A 71 -21.34 -3.05 6.74
C ASN A 71 -20.54 -3.35 5.47
N LEU A 72 -20.48 -2.40 4.53
CA LEU A 72 -19.71 -2.54 3.29
C LEU A 72 -18.25 -2.20 3.52
N ARG A 73 -17.99 -1.17 4.33
CA ARG A 73 -16.64 -0.78 4.72
C ARG A 73 -15.92 -1.92 5.42
N SER A 74 -16.56 -2.68 6.30
CA SER A 74 -15.95 -3.86 6.94
C SER A 74 -15.51 -4.94 5.94
N VAL A 75 -16.24 -5.11 4.84
CA VAL A 75 -15.85 -6.06 3.77
C VAL A 75 -14.61 -5.56 3.04
N VAL A 76 -14.58 -4.25 2.72
CA VAL A 76 -13.44 -3.61 2.06
C VAL A 76 -12.21 -3.59 2.98
N ASP A 77 -12.37 -3.22 4.24
CA ASP A 77 -11.31 -3.23 5.26
C ASP A 77 -10.70 -4.64 5.40
N SER A 78 -11.54 -5.67 5.48
CA SER A 78 -11.08 -7.08 5.52
C SER A 78 -10.32 -7.49 4.25
N PHE A 79 -10.65 -6.90 3.10
CA PHE A 79 -9.91 -7.13 1.86
C PHE A 79 -8.56 -6.40 1.86
N ILE A 80 -8.53 -5.14 2.31
CA ILE A 80 -7.31 -4.36 2.45
C ILE A 80 -6.35 -5.04 3.41
N GLU A 81 -6.81 -5.51 4.57
CA GLU A 81 -5.96 -6.16 5.57
C GLU A 81 -5.32 -7.44 5.01
N ARG A 82 -6.09 -8.31 4.35
CA ARG A 82 -5.58 -9.54 3.74
C ARG A 82 -4.52 -9.31 2.65
N ASN A 83 -4.61 -8.18 1.94
CA ASN A 83 -3.69 -7.84 0.85
C ASN A 83 -2.68 -6.74 1.23
N GLY A 84 -2.69 -6.29 2.48
CA GLY A 84 -1.98 -5.11 2.97
C GLY A 84 -0.48 -5.32 3.20
N PHE A 85 0.20 -6.13 2.38
CA PHE A 85 1.63 -6.43 2.56
C PHE A 85 2.52 -5.18 2.49
N PHE A 86 2.10 -4.16 1.74
CA PHE A 86 2.79 -2.87 1.73
C PHE A 86 2.67 -2.11 3.06
N ALA A 87 1.67 -2.38 3.90
CA ALA A 87 1.62 -1.79 5.23
C ALA A 87 2.67 -2.38 6.19
N HIS A 88 3.38 -3.46 5.82
CA HIS A 88 4.33 -4.11 6.74
C HIS A 88 5.40 -3.12 7.23
N PRO A 89 5.81 -3.15 8.52
CA PRO A 89 6.75 -2.18 9.10
C PRO A 89 7.98 -1.88 8.25
N LYS A 90 8.59 -2.91 7.65
CA LYS A 90 9.76 -2.77 6.77
C LYS A 90 9.51 -1.91 5.53
N ASN A 91 8.33 -2.03 4.91
CA ASN A 91 7.94 -1.26 3.73
C ASN A 91 7.56 0.17 4.14
N LEU A 92 6.84 0.30 5.25
CA LEU A 92 6.48 1.60 5.82
C LEU A 92 7.71 2.42 6.21
N LEU A 93 8.72 1.80 6.83
CA LEU A 93 9.99 2.45 7.16
C LEU A 93 10.74 2.94 5.91
N VAL A 94 10.68 2.20 4.81
CA VAL A 94 11.25 2.67 3.53
C VAL A 94 10.52 3.92 3.08
N SER A 95 9.19 3.94 3.04
CA SER A 95 8.43 5.15 2.68
C SER A 95 8.74 6.34 3.58
N MET A 96 8.81 6.10 4.89
CA MET A 96 9.11 7.15 5.87
C MET A 96 10.52 7.72 5.70
N LEU A 97 11.51 6.91 5.31
CA LEU A 97 12.88 7.36 5.07
C LEU A 97 12.97 8.35 3.89
N PHE A 98 12.03 8.30 2.95
CA PHE A 98 11.93 9.22 1.81
C PHE A 98 10.80 10.24 1.95
N ASP A 99 10.24 10.42 3.15
CA ASP A 99 9.18 11.41 3.40
C ASP A 99 9.71 12.84 3.28
N ASP A 100 8.88 13.78 2.85
CA ASP A 100 9.26 15.18 2.74
C ASP A 100 9.50 15.84 4.10
N ARG A 101 8.85 15.34 5.15
CA ARG A 101 8.94 15.85 6.51
C ARG A 101 10.17 15.28 7.22
N ASN A 102 11.07 16.16 7.66
CA ASN A 102 12.33 15.77 8.32
C ASN A 102 12.11 14.88 9.55
N HIS A 103 11.14 15.23 10.40
CA HIS A 103 10.84 14.46 11.62
C HIS A 103 10.40 13.02 11.35
N ILE A 104 9.73 12.76 10.20
CA ILE A 104 9.34 11.41 9.78
C ILE A 104 10.55 10.60 9.31
N ARG A 105 11.45 11.23 8.55
CA ARG A 105 12.70 10.59 8.10
C ARG A 105 13.59 10.22 9.28
N GLU A 106 13.74 11.12 10.25
CA GLU A 106 14.49 10.85 11.48
C GLU A 106 13.87 9.70 12.30
N LEU A 107 12.54 9.68 12.42
CA LEU A 107 11.84 8.58 13.10
C LEU A 107 12.09 7.24 12.40
N ALA A 108 12.07 7.21 11.06
CA ALA A 108 12.36 6.02 10.27
C ALA A 108 13.79 5.54 10.53
N LEU A 109 14.77 6.43 10.44
CA LEU A 109 16.18 6.15 10.68
C LEU A 109 16.41 5.53 12.06
N ARG A 110 15.87 6.15 13.12
CA ARG A 110 15.99 5.64 14.50
C ARG A 110 15.42 4.23 14.62
N ARG A 111 14.25 3.97 14.01
CA ARG A 111 13.61 2.64 14.01
C ARG A 111 14.41 1.61 13.22
N ILE A 112 14.98 1.98 12.07
CA ILE A 112 15.82 1.09 11.25
C ILE A 112 17.10 0.70 12.00
N ILE A 113 17.82 1.67 12.59
CA ILE A 113 19.04 1.42 13.36
C ILE A 113 18.73 0.51 14.56
N LYS A 114 17.64 0.79 15.29
CA LYS A 114 17.20 -0.06 16.41
C LYS A 114 16.90 -1.49 15.95
N ALA A 115 16.22 -1.65 14.81
CA ALA A 115 15.88 -2.96 14.27
C ALA A 115 17.12 -3.75 13.80
N ARG A 116 18.13 -3.09 13.22
CA ARG A 116 19.41 -3.71 12.86
C ARG A 116 20.16 -4.23 14.08
N LYS A 117 20.22 -3.44 15.17
CA LYS A 117 20.86 -3.84 16.43
C LYS A 117 20.18 -5.04 17.10
N ALA A 118 18.86 -5.18 16.91
CA ALA A 118 18.08 -6.28 17.47
C ALA A 118 18.01 -7.53 16.57
N GLU A 119 18.59 -7.49 15.37
CA GLU A 119 18.53 -8.58 14.41
C GLU A 119 19.48 -9.71 14.83
N SER A 120 18.93 -10.80 15.37
CA SER A 120 19.66 -12.06 15.59
C SER A 120 19.69 -12.87 14.29
N SER A 121 20.84 -13.42 13.90
CA SER A 121 21.05 -14.19 12.67
C SER A 121 20.15 -15.43 12.50
N THR A 122 19.47 -15.88 13.55
CA THR A 122 18.74 -17.15 13.60
C THR A 122 17.23 -17.03 13.35
N LYS A 123 16.62 -15.84 13.36
CA LYS A 123 15.15 -15.69 13.31
C LYS A 123 14.63 -15.55 11.87
N ARG A 124 13.90 -16.58 11.40
CA ARG A 124 13.16 -16.55 10.13
C ARG A 124 12.06 -15.49 10.18
N ARG A 125 12.05 -14.56 9.22
CA ARG A 125 11.01 -13.52 9.11
C ARG A 125 9.68 -14.17 8.72
N ILE A 126 8.65 -14.01 9.54
CA ILE A 126 7.29 -14.50 9.23
C ILE A 126 6.58 -13.46 8.38
N PHE A 127 6.14 -13.85 7.18
CA PHE A 127 5.44 -12.96 6.26
C PHE A 127 3.92 -13.09 6.46
N LYS A 128 3.39 -12.35 7.44
CA LYS A 128 1.95 -12.19 7.68
C LYS A 128 1.53 -10.75 7.36
N PRO A 129 0.31 -10.51 6.86
CA PRO A 129 -0.21 -9.16 6.76
C PRO A 129 -0.23 -8.49 8.15
N PRO A 130 0.20 -7.22 8.27
CA PRO A 130 0.15 -6.51 9.53
C PRO A 130 -1.29 -6.14 9.88
N LYS A 131 -1.57 -6.05 11.18
CA LYS A 131 -2.83 -5.49 11.65
C LYS A 131 -2.93 -4.01 11.24
N THR A 132 -3.95 -3.70 10.46
CA THR A 132 -4.07 -2.40 9.80
C THR A 132 -4.95 -1.46 10.63
N ASN A 133 -4.49 -0.22 10.82
CA ASN A 133 -5.25 0.83 11.49
C ASN A 133 -6.12 1.59 10.49
N PHE A 134 -7.39 1.18 10.37
CA PHE A 134 -8.35 1.82 9.46
C PHE A 134 -8.76 3.25 9.88
N SER A 135 -8.43 3.67 11.10
CA SER A 135 -8.68 5.02 11.62
C SER A 135 -7.49 5.98 11.43
N ALA A 136 -6.38 5.52 10.82
CA ALA A 136 -5.17 6.30 10.60
C ALA A 136 -5.45 7.65 9.90
N ARG A 137 -4.85 8.75 10.36
CA ARG A 137 -4.96 10.06 9.68
C ARG A 137 -3.79 10.35 8.77
N ASP A 138 -2.70 9.63 8.97
CA ASP A 138 -1.49 9.71 8.17
C ASP A 138 -1.04 8.30 7.77
N TYR A 139 -0.35 8.18 6.64
CA TYR A 139 0.13 6.87 6.19
C TYR A 139 1.15 6.23 7.16
N THR A 140 1.83 7.04 7.97
CA THR A 140 2.75 6.57 9.02
C THR A 140 2.07 5.84 10.17
N GLU A 141 0.74 5.95 10.26
CA GLU A 141 -0.10 5.36 11.30
C GLU A 141 -0.88 4.13 10.83
N ILE A 142 -0.72 3.67 9.58
CA ILE A 142 -1.52 2.56 9.01
C ILE A 142 -1.31 1.22 9.71
N ILE A 143 -0.29 1.09 10.55
CA ILE A 143 -0.07 -0.10 11.37
C ILE A 143 -0.05 0.23 12.85
N VAL A 144 -0.45 -0.76 13.64
CA VAL A 144 -0.25 -0.74 15.09
C VAL A 144 1.19 -1.16 15.39
N TRP A 145 2.08 -0.18 15.60
CA TRP A 145 3.52 -0.41 15.79
C TRP A 145 3.85 -1.35 16.95
N HIS A 146 3.04 -1.37 18.01
CA HIS A 146 3.22 -2.22 19.19
C HIS A 146 2.93 -3.71 18.90
N ASP A 147 2.03 -3.99 17.96
CA ASP A 147 1.59 -5.34 17.60
C ASP A 147 2.48 -5.96 16.50
N CYS A 148 3.39 -5.18 15.93
CA CYS A 148 4.18 -5.59 14.77
C CYS A 148 5.66 -5.77 15.14
N GLN A 149 6.24 -6.89 14.74
CA GLN A 149 7.69 -7.07 14.79
C GLN A 149 8.38 -6.17 13.74
N VAL A 150 9.17 -5.21 14.21
CA VAL A 150 9.95 -4.34 13.32
C VAL A 150 11.26 -5.04 12.94
N THR A 151 11.40 -5.39 11.67
CA THR A 151 12.62 -5.95 11.08
C THR A 151 13.28 -4.93 10.16
N PRO A 152 14.62 -4.91 10.03
CA PRO A 152 15.28 -3.99 9.12
C PRO A 152 14.86 -4.25 7.67
N PRO A 153 14.58 -3.19 6.88
CA PRO A 153 14.16 -3.36 5.50
C PRO A 153 15.23 -4.08 4.67
N PRO A 154 14.90 -5.21 4.00
CA PRO A 154 15.89 -5.95 3.22
C PRO A 154 16.49 -5.15 2.07
N VAL A 155 15.74 -4.20 1.50
CA VAL A 155 16.25 -3.28 0.45
C VAL A 155 17.39 -2.38 0.95
N LEU A 156 17.47 -2.17 2.27
CA LEU A 156 18.52 -1.37 2.90
C LEU A 156 19.66 -2.26 3.43
N ARG A 157 19.66 -3.58 3.23
CA ARG A 157 20.59 -4.49 3.91
C ARG A 157 22.07 -4.14 3.68
N HIS A 158 22.41 -3.65 2.49
CA HIS A 158 23.77 -3.35 2.08
C HIS A 158 24.22 -1.90 2.35
N ILE A 159 23.33 -1.07 2.89
CA ILE A 159 23.62 0.34 3.18
C ILE A 159 24.09 0.47 4.62
N PHE A 160 25.24 1.09 4.87
CA PHE A 160 25.76 1.27 6.23
C PHE A 160 24.93 2.30 7.03
N ASN A 161 25.12 2.34 8.35
CA ASN A 161 24.30 3.22 9.20
C ASN A 161 24.64 4.70 8.97
N GLU A 162 25.89 4.98 8.62
CA GLU A 162 26.43 6.30 8.32
C GLU A 162 25.79 6.84 7.03
N ASP A 163 25.76 6.01 5.98
CA ASP A 163 25.10 6.34 4.71
C ASP A 163 23.58 6.52 4.89
N LEU A 164 22.94 5.73 5.76
CA LEU A 164 21.52 5.94 6.09
C LEU A 164 21.26 7.30 6.76
N GLN A 165 22.20 7.82 7.55
CA GLN A 165 22.06 9.14 8.16
C GLN A 165 22.15 10.25 7.11
N VAL A 166 23.06 10.10 6.15
CA VAL A 166 23.18 11.02 5.00
C VAL A 166 21.89 10.98 4.18
N LEU A 167 21.44 9.78 3.82
CA LEU A 167 20.21 9.54 3.07
C LEU A 167 18.97 10.17 3.72
N ALA A 168 18.85 10.05 5.05
CA ALA A 168 17.74 10.64 5.80
C ALA A 168 17.75 12.18 5.77
N LYS A 169 18.87 12.82 5.46
CA LYS A 169 18.99 14.28 5.34
C LYS A 169 18.70 14.77 3.93
N ASP A 170 19.36 14.18 2.94
CA ASP A 170 19.43 14.69 1.56
C ASP A 170 18.51 13.98 0.56
N LYS A 171 17.97 12.80 0.91
CA LYS A 171 17.21 11.92 -0.01
C LYS A 171 17.97 11.60 -1.31
N SER A 172 19.30 11.57 -1.26
CA SER A 172 20.17 11.46 -2.46
C SER A 172 20.05 10.14 -3.22
N TRP A 173 19.42 9.12 -2.63
CA TRP A 173 19.27 7.82 -3.27
C TRP A 173 17.89 7.63 -3.90
N GLU A 174 17.87 7.04 -5.10
CA GLU A 174 16.62 6.64 -5.75
C GLU A 174 16.36 5.14 -5.56
N ILE A 175 15.12 4.80 -5.17
CA ILE A 175 14.64 3.42 -5.14
C ILE A 175 13.93 3.11 -6.46
N ASP A 176 14.62 2.38 -7.34
CA ASP A 176 14.11 1.94 -8.64
C ASP A 176 13.32 0.61 -8.58
N PHE A 177 13.01 0.13 -7.38
CA PHE A 177 12.16 -1.05 -7.24
C PHE A 177 10.69 -0.66 -7.37
N PRO A 178 9.91 -1.27 -8.28
CA PRO A 178 8.50 -0.95 -8.37
C PRO A 178 7.69 -1.65 -7.25
N CYS A 179 6.70 -0.95 -6.67
CA CYS A 179 5.70 -1.52 -5.76
C CYS A 179 4.69 -2.43 -6.47
N HIS A 180 4.60 -2.33 -7.80
CA HIS A 180 3.78 -3.22 -8.63
C HIS A 180 4.61 -3.76 -9.79
N THR A 181 4.82 -5.06 -9.85
CA THR A 181 5.54 -5.68 -10.98
C THR A 181 4.58 -6.08 -12.09
N LYS A 182 5.00 -5.97 -13.35
CA LYS A 182 4.29 -6.57 -14.50
C LYS A 182 4.04 -8.06 -14.28
N SER A 183 4.92 -8.74 -13.53
CA SER A 183 4.76 -10.14 -13.14
C SER A 183 3.61 -10.34 -12.16
N VAL A 184 3.39 -9.46 -11.17
CA VAL A 184 2.18 -9.48 -10.32
C VAL A 184 0.93 -9.25 -11.17
N GLU A 185 0.96 -8.28 -12.09
CA GLU A 185 -0.15 -8.07 -13.02
C GLU A 185 -0.42 -9.27 -13.93
N ARG A 186 0.62 -9.98 -14.39
CA ARG A 186 0.51 -11.20 -15.20
C ARG A 186 0.12 -12.43 -14.38
N CYS A 187 0.57 -12.54 -13.14
CA CYS A 187 0.23 -13.66 -12.26
C CYS A 187 -1.25 -13.60 -11.87
N VAL A 188 -1.79 -12.39 -11.65
CA VAL A 188 -3.25 -12.18 -11.55
C VAL A 188 -3.98 -12.61 -12.82
N LYS A 189 -3.36 -12.56 -14.01
CA LYS A 189 -3.96 -13.11 -15.25
C LYS A 189 -3.97 -14.64 -15.21
N LEU A 190 -2.82 -15.27 -14.94
CA LEU A 190 -2.64 -16.73 -14.96
C LEU A 190 -3.49 -17.46 -13.90
N VAL A 191 -3.60 -16.92 -12.68
CA VAL A 191 -4.48 -17.49 -11.62
C VAL A 191 -5.95 -17.45 -12.01
N THR A 192 -6.32 -16.61 -12.99
CA THR A 192 -7.71 -16.43 -13.44
C THR A 192 -8.01 -17.02 -14.81
N GLU A 193 -7.04 -17.74 -15.41
CA GLU A 193 -7.22 -18.57 -16.61
C GLU A 193 -7.63 -20.01 -16.26
N ALA A 194 -7.49 -20.42 -14.98
CA ALA A 194 -8.00 -21.68 -14.43
C ALA A 194 -9.45 -21.59 -13.97
#